data_AF-A0A5C7PP67-F1
#
_entry.id   AF-A0A5C7PP67-F1
#
_cell.length_a   1.000
_cell.length_b   1.000
_cell.length_c   1.000
_cell.angle_alpha   90.00
_cell.angle_beta   90.00
_cell.angle_gamma   90.00
#
_symmetry.space_group_name_H-M   'P 1'
#
loop_
_entity.id
_entity.type
_entity.pdbx_description
1 polymer ?
#
loop_
_entity_poly.entity_id
_entity_poly.type
_entity_poly.pdbx_seq_one_letter_code
_entity_poly.pdbx_strand_id
1 'polypeptide(L)'
;MRIPIYLVNRDLLSPLAGMVEYFARCEAAGPIIVVDCDSTYPPLLDWYARHAADLEIRREPNRGCRAAFQVDGPRGDFYLSSDADLDLSGVPLDCLARLRDGMRAYGDRFSLAKTALSLRIDDLPEAGLLTERVRREQLACWRERIGPWFLADTDTTAALYRGNTGWGGYRSFRLGPPYSARHLAWYLDPAALPEEWSWYFGRINPDESLWGRTLNFLTRPQ
;
A
#
# COMPACT_ATOMS: atom_id res chain seq x y z
N MET A 1 -10.39 19.13 7.08
CA MET A 1 -11.15 18.01 6.49
C MET A 1 -10.31 16.74 6.66
N ARG A 2 -10.92 15.65 7.12
CA ARG A 2 -10.26 14.35 7.29
C ARG A 2 -10.18 13.62 5.95
N ILE A 3 -9.20 12.75 5.79
CA ILE A 3 -8.84 12.08 4.52
C ILE A 3 -9.31 10.62 4.58
N PRO A 4 -10.33 10.22 3.80
CA PRO A 4 -10.74 8.81 3.72
C PRO A 4 -9.60 7.92 3.24
N ILE A 5 -9.53 6.70 3.76
CA ILE A 5 -8.45 5.75 3.49
C ILE A 5 -9.05 4.46 2.95
N TYR A 6 -8.59 4.04 1.78
CA TYR A 6 -9.01 2.81 1.12
C TYR A 6 -7.86 1.81 1.17
N LEU A 7 -8.08 0.70 1.87
CA LEU A 7 -7.13 -0.39 1.98
C LEU A 7 -7.61 -1.57 1.14
N VAL A 8 -6.98 -1.80 0.00
CA VAL A 8 -7.23 -2.96 -0.84
C VAL A 8 -6.55 -4.16 -0.21
N ASN A 9 -7.31 -5.22 0.05
CA ASN A 9 -6.78 -6.40 0.72
C ASN A 9 -7.19 -7.69 0.01
N ARG A 10 -6.30 -8.67 0.05
CA ARG A 10 -6.61 -10.05 -0.33
C ARG A 10 -5.82 -11.02 0.55
N ASP A 11 -6.54 -11.79 1.35
CA ASP A 11 -6.02 -12.86 2.23
C ASP A 11 -5.02 -12.45 3.32
N LEU A 12 -4.51 -11.21 3.35
CA LEU A 12 -3.55 -10.75 4.35
C LEU A 12 -4.28 -10.16 5.57
N LEU A 13 -3.98 -10.67 6.76
CA LEU A 13 -4.56 -10.23 8.03
C LEU A 13 -3.61 -9.31 8.79
N SER A 14 -2.41 -9.78 9.13
CA SER A 14 -1.50 -9.05 10.02
C SER A 14 -1.09 -7.70 9.42
N PRO A 15 -0.72 -7.61 8.13
CA PRO A 15 -0.46 -6.34 7.47
C PRO A 15 -1.65 -5.38 7.50
N LEU A 16 -2.85 -5.87 7.16
CA LEU A 16 -4.08 -5.07 7.17
C LEU A 16 -4.36 -4.51 8.57
N ALA A 17 -4.35 -5.37 9.58
CA ALA A 17 -4.62 -4.96 10.96
C ALA A 17 -3.63 -3.89 11.45
N GLY A 18 -2.34 -4.06 11.14
CA GLY A 18 -1.31 -3.08 11.47
C GLY A 18 -1.52 -1.73 10.77
N MET A 19 -1.92 -1.74 9.49
CA MET A 19 -2.23 -0.50 8.77
C MET A 19 -3.49 0.19 9.30
N VAL A 20 -4.55 -0.56 9.63
CA VAL A 20 -5.78 -0.03 10.25
C VAL A 20 -5.44 0.63 11.58
N GLU A 21 -4.69 -0.05 12.46
CA GLU A 21 -4.27 0.50 13.75
C GLU A 21 -3.41 1.77 13.58
N TYR A 22 -2.45 1.75 12.65
CA TYR A 22 -1.61 2.90 12.36
C TYR A 22 -2.44 4.11 11.91
N PHE A 23 -3.31 3.93 10.91
CA PHE A 23 -4.09 5.03 10.36
C PHE A 23 -5.14 5.57 11.33
N ALA A 24 -5.69 4.73 12.21
CA ALA A 24 -6.60 5.17 13.26
C ALA A 24 -5.95 6.18 14.23
N ARG A 25 -4.62 6.20 14.31
CA ARG A 25 -3.84 7.14 15.15
C ARG A 25 -3.47 8.44 14.43
N CYS A 26 -3.62 8.51 13.11
CA CYS A 26 -3.31 9.71 12.34
C CYS A 26 -4.42 10.75 12.48
N GLU A 27 -4.09 11.95 12.96
CA GLU A 27 -5.09 13.01 13.20
C GLU A 27 -5.88 13.41 11.93
N ALA A 28 -5.21 13.40 10.78
CA ALA A 28 -5.83 13.73 9.50
C ALA A 28 -6.61 12.56 8.86
N ALA A 29 -6.60 11.37 9.44
CA ALA A 29 -7.33 10.21 8.92
C ALA A 29 -8.84 10.40 9.06
N GLY A 30 -9.56 10.05 7.99
CA GLY A 30 -11.01 9.91 7.96
C GLY A 30 -11.43 8.46 8.15
N PRO A 31 -12.62 8.10 7.66
CA PRO A 31 -13.05 6.70 7.63
C PRO A 31 -12.02 5.82 6.92
N ILE A 32 -11.79 4.63 7.47
CA ILE A 32 -10.98 3.58 6.87
C ILE A 32 -11.95 2.56 6.24
N ILE A 33 -11.82 2.35 4.94
CA ILE A 33 -12.63 1.43 4.15
C ILE A 33 -11.70 0.32 3.66
N VAL A 34 -11.99 -0.91 4.06
CA VAL A 34 -11.32 -2.09 3.52
C VAL A 34 -12.05 -2.54 2.28
N VAL A 35 -11.35 -2.63 1.16
CA VAL A 35 -11.84 -3.18 -0.10
C VAL A 35 -11.28 -4.59 -0.22
N ASP A 36 -12.10 -5.57 0.14
CA ASP A 36 -11.74 -6.98 0.15
C ASP A 36 -11.90 -7.60 -1.25
N CYS A 37 -10.78 -8.03 -1.83
CA CYS A 37 -10.70 -8.61 -3.18
C CYS A 37 -10.84 -10.13 -3.13
N ASP A 38 -12.04 -10.60 -2.77
CA ASP A 38 -12.41 -12.03 -2.72
C ASP A 38 -11.49 -12.85 -1.80
N SER A 39 -11.30 -12.37 -0.57
CA SER A 39 -10.50 -13.10 0.42
C SER A 39 -11.19 -14.38 0.88
N THR A 40 -10.37 -15.37 1.16
CA THR A 40 -10.77 -16.71 1.57
C THR A 40 -9.98 -17.24 2.77
N TYR A 41 -8.96 -16.52 3.24
CA TYR A 41 -8.20 -16.88 4.43
C TYR A 41 -9.07 -16.84 5.70
N PRO A 42 -9.37 -17.98 6.36
CA PRO A 42 -10.37 -18.01 7.43
C PRO A 42 -10.08 -17.06 8.61
N PRO A 43 -8.83 -16.95 9.12
CA PRO A 43 -8.53 -16.00 10.20
C PRO A 43 -8.82 -14.54 9.84
N LEU A 44 -8.63 -14.14 8.58
CA LEU A 44 -9.00 -12.81 8.09
C LEU A 44 -10.52 -12.62 8.10
N LEU A 45 -11.27 -13.63 7.65
CA LEU A 45 -12.74 -13.56 7.64
C LEU A 45 -13.32 -13.49 9.06
N ASP A 46 -12.73 -14.22 10.01
CA ASP A 46 -13.08 -14.15 11.43
C ASP A 46 -12.72 -12.79 12.03
N TRP A 47 -11.60 -12.19 11.59
CA TRP A 47 -11.24 -10.83 11.97
C TRP A 47 -12.23 -9.81 11.44
N TYR A 48 -12.64 -9.90 10.17
CA TYR A 48 -13.68 -9.04 9.60
C TYR A 48 -15.00 -9.14 10.37
N ALA A 49 -15.46 -10.35 10.70
CA ALA A 49 -16.70 -10.54 11.44
C ALA A 49 -16.66 -9.86 12.82
N ARG A 50 -15.51 -9.88 13.50
CA ARG A 50 -15.32 -9.24 14.80
C ARG A 50 -15.26 -7.70 14.74
N HIS A 51 -14.87 -7.12 13.60
CA HIS A 51 -14.70 -5.68 13.43
C HIS A 51 -15.79 -5.03 12.58
N ALA A 52 -16.81 -5.77 12.15
CA ALA A 52 -17.86 -5.28 11.26
C ALA A 52 -18.70 -4.11 11.82
N ALA A 53 -18.67 -3.89 13.14
CA ALA A 53 -19.33 -2.76 13.77
C ALA A 53 -18.54 -1.44 13.66
N ASP A 54 -17.21 -1.53 13.58
CA ASP A 54 -16.30 -0.38 13.67
C ASP A 54 -15.54 -0.10 12.37
N LEU A 55 -15.51 -1.06 11.44
CA LEU A 55 -14.76 -1.00 10.19
C LEU A 55 -15.67 -1.28 9.00
N GLU A 56 -15.63 -0.38 8.01
CA GLU A 56 -16.35 -0.58 6.75
C GLU A 56 -15.57 -1.56 5.87
N ILE A 57 -16.16 -2.72 5.59
CA ILE A 57 -15.56 -3.77 4.77
C ILE A 57 -16.44 -3.98 3.53
N ARG A 58 -15.91 -3.65 2.35
CA ARG A 58 -16.57 -3.82 1.06
C ARG A 58 -16.01 -5.05 0.36
N ARG A 59 -16.83 -6.09 0.22
CA ARG A 59 -16.46 -7.29 -0.53
C ARG A 59 -16.69 -7.07 -2.01
N GLU A 60 -15.62 -7.21 -2.77
CA GLU A 60 -15.62 -7.07 -4.22
C GLU A 60 -15.08 -8.36 -4.86
N PRO A 61 -15.47 -8.67 -6.11
CA PRO A 61 -14.72 -9.63 -6.90
C PRO A 61 -13.25 -9.24 -6.95
N ASN A 62 -12.33 -10.20 -7.08
CA ASN A 62 -10.93 -9.87 -7.22
C ASN A 62 -10.68 -9.05 -8.50
N ARG A 63 -10.45 -7.74 -8.33
CA ARG A 63 -10.11 -6.78 -9.39
C ARG A 63 -8.71 -6.19 -9.24
N GLY A 64 -7.88 -6.81 -8.39
CA GLY A 64 -6.50 -6.40 -8.10
C GLY A 64 -6.40 -5.06 -7.35
N CYS A 65 -5.20 -4.48 -7.36
CA CYS A 65 -4.86 -3.25 -6.61
C CYS A 65 -5.70 -2.01 -6.98
N ARG A 66 -6.40 -2.05 -8.11
CA ARG A 66 -7.24 -0.94 -8.60
C ARG A 66 -8.70 -1.02 -8.12
N ALA A 67 -9.06 -2.02 -7.32
CA ALA A 67 -10.41 -2.17 -6.79
C ALA A 67 -10.89 -0.92 -6.02
N ALA A 68 -9.97 -0.22 -5.32
CA ALA A 68 -10.28 1.04 -4.62
C ALA A 68 -10.86 2.14 -5.52
N PHE A 69 -10.52 2.17 -6.82
CA PHE A 69 -11.06 3.17 -7.76
C PHE A 69 -12.40 2.78 -8.38
N GLN A 70 -12.86 1.56 -8.11
CA GLN A 70 -14.05 0.97 -8.74
C GLN A 70 -15.22 0.86 -7.76
N VAL A 71 -14.95 0.90 -6.46
CA VAL A 71 -15.94 1.15 -5.43
C VAL A 71 -16.24 2.65 -5.37
N ASP A 72 -17.49 3.02 -5.04
CA ASP A 72 -17.98 4.42 -5.04
C ASP A 72 -16.90 5.45 -4.74
N GLY A 73 -16.67 6.32 -5.72
CA GLY A 73 -15.52 7.22 -5.76
C GLY A 73 -15.36 8.01 -4.45
N PRO A 74 -14.13 8.09 -3.91
CA PRO A 74 -13.85 8.79 -2.66
C PRO A 74 -14.36 10.23 -2.66
N ARG A 75 -15.22 10.50 -1.68
CA ARG A 75 -15.82 11.83 -1.46
C ARG A 75 -14.86 12.71 -0.66
N GLY A 76 -14.77 13.99 -1.01
CA GLY A 76 -13.92 14.99 -0.36
C GLY A 76 -12.85 15.56 -1.28
N ASP A 77 -11.94 16.39 -0.75
CA ASP A 77 -10.88 17.02 -1.54
C ASP A 77 -9.73 16.06 -1.88
N PHE A 78 -9.50 15.07 -1.01
CA PHE A 78 -8.41 14.08 -1.10
C PHE A 78 -8.83 12.75 -0.49
N TYR A 79 -8.19 11.68 -0.93
CA TYR A 79 -8.27 10.35 -0.31
C TYR A 79 -6.94 9.62 -0.43
N LEU A 80 -6.72 8.62 0.42
CA LEU A 80 -5.58 7.72 0.31
C LEU A 80 -6.05 6.35 -0.17
N SER A 81 -5.29 5.73 -1.07
CA SER A 81 -5.43 4.33 -1.45
C SER A 81 -4.12 3.60 -1.18
N SER A 82 -4.21 2.37 -0.69
CA SER A 82 -3.07 1.47 -0.53
C SER A 82 -3.49 0.01 -0.66
N ASP A 83 -2.61 -0.82 -1.19
CA ASP A 83 -2.63 -2.25 -0.85
C ASP A 83 -2.28 -2.41 0.64
N ALA A 84 -2.88 -3.41 1.28
CA ALA A 84 -2.74 -3.68 2.70
C ALA A 84 -1.51 -4.54 3.00
N ASP A 85 -0.32 -4.10 2.60
CA ASP A 85 0.93 -4.88 2.67
C ASP A 85 2.15 -4.09 3.19
N LEU A 86 1.89 -3.01 3.94
CA LEU A 86 2.91 -2.11 4.46
C LEU A 86 3.08 -2.22 5.98
N ASP A 87 4.34 -2.14 6.42
CA ASP A 87 4.68 -1.77 7.78
C ASP A 87 4.95 -0.26 7.86
N LEU A 88 4.12 0.41 8.66
CA LEU A 88 4.09 1.85 8.87
C LEU A 88 4.63 2.25 10.26
N SER A 89 5.12 1.30 11.07
CA SER A 89 5.53 1.54 12.46
C SER A 89 6.58 2.64 12.64
N GLY A 90 7.47 2.81 11.64
CA GLY A 90 8.51 3.85 11.63
C GLY A 90 8.09 5.16 10.93
N VAL A 91 6.87 5.26 10.42
CA VAL A 91 6.38 6.44 9.69
C VAL A 91 5.74 7.41 10.70
N PRO A 92 6.04 8.73 10.66
CA PRO A 92 5.38 9.68 11.54
C PRO A 92 3.88 9.85 11.24
N LEU A 93 3.08 10.03 12.30
CA LEU A 93 1.60 10.09 12.23
C LEU A 93 1.05 11.32 11.48
N ASP A 94 1.88 12.34 11.22
CA ASP A 94 1.48 13.51 10.42
C ASP A 94 1.59 13.25 8.90
N CYS A 95 1.96 12.04 8.47
CA CYS A 95 2.22 11.70 7.07
C CYS A 95 1.08 12.09 6.12
N LEU A 96 -0.17 11.86 6.50
CA LEU A 96 -1.36 12.21 5.72
C LEU A 96 -1.46 13.72 5.44
N ALA A 97 -1.14 14.55 6.44
CA ALA A 97 -1.12 16.00 6.28
C ALA A 97 0.01 16.42 5.35
N ARG A 98 1.19 15.82 5.49
CA ARG A 98 2.37 16.09 4.64
C ARG A 98 2.10 15.73 3.18
N LEU A 99 1.49 14.57 2.92
CA LEU A 99 1.06 14.14 1.58
C LEU A 99 0.09 15.14 0.95
N ARG A 100 -0.96 15.52 1.69
CA ARG A 100 -1.93 16.52 1.23
C ARG A 100 -1.26 17.87 0.90
N ASP A 101 -0.38 18.34 1.77
CA ASP A 101 0.26 19.64 1.60
C ASP A 101 1.24 19.62 0.41
N GLY A 102 1.93 18.49 0.20
CA GLY A 102 2.71 18.23 -1.01
C GLY A 102 1.86 18.25 -2.28
N MET A 103 0.73 17.57 -2.26
CA MET A 103 -0.21 17.56 -3.39
C MET A 103 -0.70 18.98 -3.72
N ARG A 104 -1.03 19.80 -2.71
CA ARG A 104 -1.43 21.20 -2.90
C ARG A 104 -0.30 22.07 -3.48
N ALA A 105 0.93 21.87 -3.01
CA ALA A 105 2.07 22.68 -3.42
C ALA A 105 2.59 22.31 -4.83
N TYR A 106 2.51 21.04 -5.21
CA TYR A 106 3.20 20.51 -6.40
C TYR A 106 2.29 19.86 -7.43
N GLY A 107 1.05 19.49 -7.07
CA GLY A 107 0.15 18.72 -7.92
C GLY A 107 -0.05 19.34 -9.30
N ASP A 108 -0.42 20.62 -9.36
CA ASP A 108 -0.67 21.31 -10.64
C ASP A 108 0.62 21.67 -11.37
N ARG A 109 1.68 22.04 -10.63
CA ARG A 109 2.98 22.41 -11.20
C ARG A 109 3.66 21.25 -11.93
N PHE A 110 3.50 20.03 -11.43
CA PHE A 110 4.17 18.83 -11.95
C PHE A 110 3.20 17.85 -12.63
N SER A 111 1.93 18.23 -12.79
CA SER A 111 0.85 17.40 -13.33
C SER A 111 0.77 16.04 -12.63
N LEU A 112 0.78 16.04 -11.29
CA LEU A 112 0.76 14.84 -10.48
C LEU A 112 -0.68 14.42 -10.20
N ALA A 113 -0.97 13.14 -10.42
CA ALA A 113 -2.23 12.54 -9.99
C ALA A 113 -2.22 12.13 -8.51
N LYS A 114 -1.01 11.88 -7.96
CA LYS A 114 -0.83 11.42 -6.58
C LYS A 114 0.50 11.84 -5.94
N THR A 115 0.50 11.84 -4.61
CA THR A 115 1.69 11.89 -3.76
C THR A 115 1.67 10.68 -2.84
N ALA A 116 2.80 10.03 -2.58
CA ALA A 116 2.84 8.78 -1.83
C ALA A 116 3.95 8.78 -0.76
N LEU A 117 3.90 7.83 0.15
CA LEU A 117 5.06 7.51 0.99
C LEU A 117 6.20 6.97 0.12
N SER A 118 7.44 7.17 0.57
CA SER A 118 8.57 6.43 -0.01
C SER A 118 8.60 5.00 0.52
N LEU A 119 9.31 4.13 -0.19
CA LEU A 119 9.52 2.75 0.21
C LEU A 119 10.96 2.54 0.65
N ARG A 120 11.12 2.11 1.90
CA ARG A 120 12.41 1.90 2.54
C ARG A 120 13.14 0.73 1.89
N ILE A 121 14.42 0.94 1.57
CA ILE A 121 15.30 -0.05 0.93
C ILE A 121 16.66 -0.18 1.60
N ASP A 122 17.00 0.68 2.56
CA ASP A 122 18.30 0.67 3.25
C ASP A 122 18.40 -0.45 4.28
N ASP A 123 17.28 -0.99 4.78
CA ASP A 123 17.21 -2.07 5.77
C ASP A 123 16.65 -3.40 5.22
N LEU A 124 16.69 -3.59 3.89
CA LEU A 124 16.38 -4.88 3.29
C LEU A 124 17.36 -5.96 3.79
N PRO A 125 16.89 -7.20 4.08
CA PRO A 125 17.75 -8.28 4.56
C PRO A 125 18.89 -8.59 3.58
N GLU A 126 20.14 -8.70 4.04
CA GLU A 126 21.31 -8.86 3.15
C GLU A 126 21.21 -10.08 2.21
N ALA A 127 20.64 -11.19 2.69
CA ALA A 127 20.42 -12.41 1.90
C ALA A 127 18.92 -12.68 1.62
N GLY A 128 18.10 -11.62 1.62
CA GLY A 128 16.67 -11.74 1.34
C GLY A 128 16.39 -12.17 -0.11
N LEU A 129 15.33 -12.95 -0.30
CA LEU A 129 14.94 -13.51 -1.60
C LEU A 129 14.85 -12.44 -2.71
N LEU A 130 14.34 -11.25 -2.36
CA LEU A 130 14.08 -10.17 -3.30
C LEU A 130 15.07 -9.00 -3.20
N THR A 131 16.01 -9.03 -2.27
CA THR A 131 16.82 -7.87 -1.88
C THR A 131 17.52 -7.21 -3.07
N GLU A 132 18.33 -7.96 -3.81
CA GLU A 132 19.08 -7.40 -4.94
C GLU A 132 18.17 -6.86 -6.04
N ARG A 133 17.05 -7.53 -6.30
CA ARG A 133 16.07 -7.09 -7.28
C ARG A 133 15.38 -5.80 -6.85
N VAL A 134 14.89 -5.75 -5.61
CA VAL A 134 14.22 -4.58 -5.04
C VAL A 134 15.17 -3.39 -4.99
N ARG A 135 16.42 -3.58 -4.52
CA ARG A 135 17.45 -2.53 -4.52
C ARG A 135 17.64 -1.97 -5.92
N ARG A 136 17.84 -2.82 -6.93
CA ARG A 136 18.03 -2.40 -8.32
C ARG A 136 16.83 -1.62 -8.87
N GLU A 137 15.60 -2.12 -8.63
CA GLU A 137 14.37 -1.52 -9.18
C GLU A 137 13.98 -0.22 -8.46
N GLN A 138 14.13 -0.16 -7.14
CA GLN A 138 13.68 0.98 -6.34
C GLN A 138 14.75 2.07 -6.18
N LEU A 139 16.03 1.81 -6.43
CA LEU A 139 17.09 2.83 -6.33
C LEU A 139 16.82 4.04 -7.26
N ALA A 140 16.19 3.81 -8.40
CA ALA A 140 15.80 4.90 -9.31
C ALA A 140 14.82 5.89 -8.66
N CYS A 141 13.96 5.43 -7.76
CA CYS A 141 12.99 6.27 -7.05
C CYS A 141 13.64 7.25 -6.05
N TRP A 142 14.95 7.13 -5.82
CA TRP A 142 15.72 7.96 -4.88
C TRP A 142 16.62 8.98 -5.57
N ARG A 143 16.54 9.11 -6.90
CA ARG A 143 17.48 9.94 -7.69
C ARG A 143 17.07 11.41 -7.78
N GLU A 144 15.84 11.70 -8.17
CA GLU A 144 15.40 13.07 -8.45
C GLU A 144 14.72 13.70 -7.23
N ARG A 145 15.51 14.42 -6.42
CA ARG A 145 15.04 15.04 -5.17
C ARG A 145 14.58 16.48 -5.38
N ILE A 146 13.39 16.81 -4.87
CA ILE A 146 12.79 18.15 -4.85
C ILE A 146 12.35 18.46 -3.40
N GLY A 147 13.24 19.09 -2.64
CA GLY A 147 13.02 19.34 -1.21
C GLY A 147 12.92 18.02 -0.41
N PRO A 148 11.83 17.77 0.34
CA PRO A 148 11.61 16.47 1.00
C PRO A 148 11.02 15.40 0.08
N TRP A 149 10.74 15.72 -1.18
CA TRP A 149 10.10 14.83 -2.15
C TRP A 149 11.11 14.23 -3.11
N PHE A 150 10.74 13.08 -3.67
CA PHE A 150 11.40 12.48 -4.83
C PHE A 150 10.40 12.36 -5.97
N LEU A 151 10.75 12.86 -7.16
CA LEU A 151 9.95 12.63 -8.36
C LEU A 151 10.20 11.20 -8.82
N ALA A 152 9.23 10.33 -8.59
CA ALA A 152 9.35 8.91 -8.83
C ALA A 152 7.98 8.28 -9.09
N ASP A 153 7.96 7.24 -9.91
CA ASP A 153 6.75 6.49 -10.19
C ASP A 153 6.28 5.72 -8.96
N THR A 154 4.98 5.75 -8.66
CA THR A 154 4.33 4.94 -7.62
C THR A 154 3.05 4.35 -8.18
N ASP A 155 2.78 3.08 -7.89
CA ASP A 155 1.53 2.45 -8.25
C ASP A 155 0.41 2.86 -7.27
N THR A 156 0.07 2.01 -6.31
CA THR A 156 -0.98 2.22 -5.31
C THR A 156 -0.45 2.33 -3.90
N THR A 157 0.86 2.23 -3.67
CA THR A 157 1.45 2.12 -2.33
C THR A 157 1.30 3.38 -1.48
N ALA A 158 0.41 3.37 -0.48
CA ALA A 158 0.10 4.49 0.42
C ALA A 158 0.07 5.87 -0.29
N ALA A 159 -0.72 5.94 -1.37
CA ALA A 159 -0.78 7.08 -2.27
C ALA A 159 -2.02 7.93 -1.98
N LEU A 160 -1.81 9.23 -1.82
CA LEU A 160 -2.84 10.25 -1.69
C LEU A 160 -3.17 10.85 -3.05
N TYR A 161 -4.46 10.84 -3.38
CA TYR A 161 -5.05 11.30 -4.62
C TYR A 161 -5.94 12.51 -4.37
N ARG A 162 -6.23 13.28 -5.42
CA ARG A 162 -7.30 14.28 -5.39
C ARG A 162 -8.66 13.58 -5.35
N GLY A 163 -9.65 14.20 -4.73
CA GLY A 163 -11.02 13.69 -4.71
C GLY A 163 -11.59 13.49 -6.11
N ASN A 164 -12.46 12.49 -6.26
CA ASN A 164 -13.12 12.15 -7.52
C ASN A 164 -12.18 11.84 -8.71
N THR A 165 -10.90 11.55 -8.47
CA THR A 165 -9.97 11.09 -9.53
C THR A 165 -9.73 9.59 -9.43
N GLY A 166 -9.49 8.94 -10.58
CA GLY A 166 -9.01 7.55 -10.62
C GLY A 166 -7.48 7.44 -10.44
N TRP A 167 -6.93 6.27 -10.78
CA TRP A 167 -5.52 5.91 -10.56
C TRP A 167 -4.47 6.88 -11.14
N GLY A 168 -4.79 7.55 -12.26
CA GLY A 168 -4.00 8.68 -12.77
C GLY A 168 -2.57 8.39 -13.25
N GLY A 169 -2.20 7.12 -13.46
CA GLY A 169 -0.87 6.72 -13.96
C GLY A 169 0.18 6.57 -12.86
N TYR A 170 1.42 6.23 -13.20
CA TYR A 170 2.47 5.99 -12.20
C TYR A 170 3.12 7.27 -11.66
N ARG A 171 3.15 8.35 -12.45
CA ARG A 171 3.88 9.57 -12.11
C ARG A 171 3.41 10.15 -10.77
N SER A 172 4.33 10.31 -9.83
CA SER A 172 4.03 10.77 -8.48
C SER A 172 5.20 11.49 -7.82
N PHE A 173 4.94 12.10 -6.67
CA PHE A 173 6.00 12.43 -5.71
C PHE A 173 5.98 11.45 -4.53
N ARG A 174 7.15 10.91 -4.17
CA ARG A 174 7.34 10.11 -2.96
C ARG A 174 7.92 10.97 -1.85
N LEU A 175 7.31 10.97 -0.67
CA LEU A 175 7.78 11.70 0.51
C LEU A 175 8.97 10.94 1.12
N GLY A 176 10.14 11.57 1.16
CA GLY A 176 11.36 10.98 1.69
C GLY A 176 11.36 10.75 3.22
N PRO A 177 12.45 10.18 3.76
CA PRO A 177 12.61 9.94 5.19
C PRO A 177 12.32 11.17 6.04
N PRO A 178 11.68 11.01 7.21
CA PRO A 178 11.32 9.74 7.87
C PRO A 178 10.04 9.06 7.35
N TYR A 179 9.43 9.54 6.26
CA TYR A 179 8.14 9.04 5.75
C TYR A 179 8.27 7.85 4.78
N SER A 180 9.10 6.88 5.17
CA SER A 180 9.40 5.69 4.36
C SER A 180 8.80 4.43 4.99
N ALA A 181 7.83 3.83 4.30
CA ALA A 181 7.19 2.58 4.70
C ALA A 181 8.02 1.36 4.27
N ARG A 182 7.88 0.23 4.96
CA ARG A 182 8.40 -1.05 4.48
C ARG A 182 7.30 -1.78 3.72
N HIS A 183 7.62 -2.28 2.54
CA HIS A 183 6.72 -3.18 1.80
C HIS A 183 7.00 -4.61 2.23
N LEU A 184 6.09 -5.21 2.98
CA LEU A 184 6.33 -6.43 3.75
C LEU A 184 6.74 -7.64 2.91
N ALA A 185 6.22 -7.72 1.68
CA ALA A 185 6.58 -8.78 0.73
C ALA A 185 8.09 -8.85 0.43
N TRP A 186 8.83 -7.74 0.58
CA TRP A 186 10.27 -7.67 0.33
C TRP A 186 11.12 -8.25 1.47
N TYR A 187 10.51 -8.47 2.64
CA TYR A 187 11.18 -8.93 3.86
C TYR A 187 10.83 -10.39 4.19
N LEU A 188 10.04 -11.05 3.34
CA LEU A 188 9.65 -12.44 3.54
C LEU A 188 10.85 -13.38 3.38
N ASP A 189 11.00 -14.30 4.33
CA ASP A 189 11.91 -15.42 4.24
C ASP A 189 11.15 -16.67 3.75
N PRO A 190 11.47 -17.22 2.56
CA PRO A 190 10.83 -18.44 2.07
C PRO A 190 10.99 -19.65 2.99
N ALA A 191 12.07 -19.71 3.79
CA ALA A 191 12.29 -20.79 4.75
C ALA A 191 11.38 -20.69 5.98
N ALA A 192 10.77 -19.52 6.20
CA ALA A 192 9.94 -19.22 7.37
C ALA A 192 8.73 -18.36 6.97
N LEU A 193 8.04 -18.73 5.89
CA LEU A 193 6.93 -17.94 5.37
C LEU A 193 5.71 -18.01 6.31
N PRO A 194 5.13 -16.87 6.74
CA PRO A 194 3.94 -16.92 7.57
C PRO A 194 2.74 -17.53 6.82
N GLU A 195 1.84 -18.16 7.58
CA GLU A 195 0.71 -18.93 7.01
C GLU A 195 -0.16 -18.09 6.06
N GLU A 196 -0.50 -16.86 6.43
CA GLU A 196 -1.31 -15.95 5.60
C GLU A 196 -0.65 -15.65 4.24
N TRP A 197 0.68 -15.51 4.21
CA TRP A 197 1.42 -15.28 2.97
C TRP A 197 1.51 -16.55 2.13
N SER A 198 1.69 -17.71 2.75
CA SER A 198 1.62 -19.01 2.06
C SER A 198 0.24 -19.22 1.43
N TRP A 199 -0.82 -18.88 2.17
CA TRP A 199 -2.21 -18.95 1.69
C TRP A 199 -2.43 -18.03 0.49
N TYR A 200 -2.03 -16.76 0.62
CA TYR A 200 -2.12 -15.77 -0.44
C TYR A 200 -1.38 -16.23 -1.70
N PHE A 201 -0.09 -16.62 -1.61
CA PHE A 201 0.68 -17.04 -2.78
C PHE A 201 0.14 -18.30 -3.45
N GLY A 202 -0.53 -19.18 -2.70
CA GLY A 202 -1.22 -20.34 -3.25
C GLY A 202 -2.42 -20.01 -4.13
N ARG A 203 -2.98 -18.80 -4.01
CA ARG A 203 -4.26 -18.40 -4.63
C ARG A 203 -4.18 -17.18 -5.55
N ILE A 204 -3.04 -16.48 -5.57
CA ILE A 204 -2.84 -15.42 -6.55
C ILE A 204 -2.81 -15.97 -7.98
N ASN A 205 -3.38 -15.21 -8.91
CA ASN A 205 -3.08 -15.38 -10.31
C ASN A 205 -1.70 -14.76 -10.59
N PRO A 206 -0.65 -15.55 -10.93
CA PRO A 206 0.68 -15.01 -11.20
C PRO A 206 0.73 -14.12 -12.44
N ASP A 207 -0.33 -14.08 -13.26
CA ASP A 207 -0.41 -13.17 -14.40
C ASP A 207 -0.96 -11.78 -14.06
N GLU A 208 -1.51 -11.61 -12.87
CA GLU A 208 -2.17 -10.37 -12.43
C GLU A 208 -1.39 -9.62 -11.35
N SER A 209 -0.24 -10.15 -10.89
CA SER A 209 0.59 -9.53 -9.85
C SER A 209 2.08 -9.61 -10.18
N LEU A 210 2.75 -8.46 -10.29
CA LEU A 210 4.18 -8.37 -10.60
C LEU A 210 5.04 -9.07 -9.52
N TRP A 211 4.74 -8.77 -8.25
CA TRP A 211 5.42 -9.38 -7.11
C TRP A 211 4.90 -10.79 -6.84
N GLY A 212 3.61 -11.02 -7.04
CA GLY A 212 3.00 -12.34 -6.93
C GLY A 212 3.62 -13.36 -7.89
N ARG A 213 3.85 -12.99 -9.16
CA ARG A 213 4.57 -13.84 -10.12
C ARG A 213 5.95 -14.23 -9.63
N THR A 214 6.69 -13.23 -9.15
CA THR A 214 8.08 -13.40 -8.71
C THR A 214 8.15 -14.29 -7.48
N LEU A 215 7.28 -14.04 -6.49
CA LEU A 215 7.25 -14.79 -5.24
C LEU A 215 6.72 -16.21 -5.46
N ASN A 216 5.64 -16.39 -6.22
CA ASN A 216 5.09 -17.71 -6.53
C ASN A 216 6.11 -18.61 -7.27
N PHE A 217 6.87 -18.06 -8.21
CA PHE A 217 7.93 -18.81 -8.90
C PHE A 217 9.06 -19.22 -7.94
N LEU A 218 9.38 -18.37 -6.96
CA LEU A 218 10.51 -18.57 -6.05
C LEU A 218 10.16 -19.42 -4.82
N THR A 219 8.89 -19.53 -4.44
CA THR A 219 8.46 -20.20 -3.20
C THR A 219 7.82 -21.57 -3.42
N ARG A 220 7.61 -21.99 -4.68
CA ARG A 220 7.10 -23.34 -4.95
C ARG A 220 8.23 -24.37 -4.91
N PRO A 221 8.03 -25.55 -4.28
CA PRO A 221 8.98 -26.64 -4.42
C PRO A 221 9.06 -27.05 -5.90
N GLN A 222 10.28 -27.14 -6.42
CA GLN A 222 10.56 -27.67 -7.77
C GLN A 222 10.39 -29.19 -7.82
#